data_AF-A0A6G7Y247-F1
#
_entry.id   AF-A0A6G7Y247-F1
#
_cell.length_a   1.000
_cell.length_b   1.000
_cell.length_c   1.000
_cell.angle_alpha   90.00
_cell.angle_beta   90.00
_cell.angle_gamma   90.00
#
_symmetry.space_group_name_H-M   'P 1'
#
loop_
_entity.id
_entity.type
_entity.pdbx_description
1 polymer ?
#
loop_
_entity_poly.entity_id
_entity_poly.type
_entity_poly.pdbx_seq_one_letter_code
_entity_poly.pdbx_strand_id
1 'polypeptide(L)'
;MTSSRAIAADIKQFVPFTASNGASSNYHFYPASGSSAGLLVYLDGDGQYGHRNPSQSYAIGGGSGLAAQTTSRNLNFVSVQTPASDQTWWSACTRNEAYLTDLLAHVRSTHGVTSQEVWLTGFSGGAQFITQCYLPKRANTLAFGGTVVFGGGGKPNVGVTPFTADTKANLALHWVTGQNDTAANSSERYDALGYAKAGHSYYTSQGFRTWATWVPGVNHDQIGGKFGTYTGIALDASRKPQPTPTPTPTPTTATPRPTPTPTPTTATPRPTPTPTTATPSPTANPRDWAVSVTPGRTSAELTITVPRNAERRTTVRVTSGRDQWTVTTYGTGTRTVEVGNRGGRLSPDTTYSYRVVNDDRTRAEGTFTTTSSGRHR
;
A
#
# COMPACT_ATOMS: atom_id res chain seq x y z
N MET A 1 47.23 10.07 -24.36
CA MET A 1 45.83 9.54 -24.34
C MET A 1 45.78 8.42 -23.33
N THR A 2 45.47 8.73 -22.08
CA THR A 2 45.30 7.73 -21.02
C THR A 2 43.88 7.19 -21.10
N SER A 3 43.74 5.94 -21.52
CA SER A 3 42.49 5.20 -21.52
C SER A 3 41.99 5.09 -20.08
N SER A 4 40.94 5.84 -19.74
CA SER A 4 40.16 5.62 -18.51
C SER A 4 39.59 4.21 -18.56
N ARG A 5 40.26 3.28 -17.88
CA ARG A 5 39.71 1.99 -17.51
C ARG A 5 38.53 2.30 -16.59
N ALA A 6 37.31 2.25 -17.12
CA ALA A 6 36.12 2.21 -16.30
C ALA A 6 36.32 1.06 -15.31
N ILE A 7 36.42 1.35 -14.01
CA ILE A 7 36.32 0.32 -12.99
C ILE A 7 34.94 -0.29 -13.24
N ALA A 8 34.90 -1.53 -13.73
CA ALA A 8 33.65 -2.27 -13.80
C ALA A 8 33.11 -2.27 -12.37
N ALA A 9 31.96 -1.62 -12.16
CA ALA A 9 31.29 -1.62 -10.88
C ALA A 9 31.16 -3.07 -10.40
N ASP A 10 31.58 -3.37 -9.16
CA ASP A 10 31.44 -4.69 -8.51
C ASP A 10 29.96 -4.95 -8.21
N ILE A 11 29.18 -5.12 -9.28
CA ILE A 11 27.76 -5.41 -9.23
C ILE A 11 27.62 -6.84 -8.73
N LYS A 12 26.85 -7.02 -7.66
CA LYS A 12 26.52 -8.33 -7.11
C LYS A 12 25.04 -8.59 -7.34
N GLN A 13 24.71 -9.76 -7.89
CA GLN A 13 23.33 -10.13 -8.15
C GLN A 13 22.97 -11.44 -7.46
N PHE A 14 21.72 -11.58 -7.04
CA PHE A 14 21.17 -12.74 -6.36
C PHE A 14 22.00 -13.17 -5.13
N VAL A 15 22.52 -12.20 -4.39
CA VAL A 15 23.31 -12.45 -3.17
C VAL A 15 22.37 -13.00 -2.09
N PRO A 16 22.57 -14.24 -1.61
CA PRO A 16 21.69 -14.83 -0.61
C PRO A 16 21.81 -14.10 0.73
N PHE A 17 20.69 -13.98 1.44
CA PHE A 17 20.65 -13.41 2.78
C PHE A 17 19.58 -14.07 3.63
N THR A 18 19.93 -14.39 4.88
CA THR A 18 19.01 -14.89 5.89
C THR A 18 19.03 -13.95 7.09
N ALA A 19 17.86 -13.40 7.43
CA ALA A 19 17.66 -12.51 8.57
C ALA A 19 17.64 -13.30 9.89
N SER A 20 17.78 -12.58 11.02
CA SER A 20 17.75 -13.15 12.36
C SER A 20 16.43 -13.85 12.70
N ASN A 21 15.33 -13.45 12.07
CA ASN A 21 14.02 -14.09 12.20
C ASN A 21 13.84 -15.35 11.33
N GLY A 22 14.90 -15.84 10.69
CA GLY A 22 14.89 -17.03 9.83
C GLY A 22 14.27 -16.81 8.44
N ALA A 23 13.84 -15.59 8.10
CA ALA A 23 13.41 -15.27 6.74
C ALA A 23 14.63 -15.20 5.80
N SER A 24 14.55 -15.86 4.65
CA SER A 24 15.65 -15.96 3.70
C SER A 24 15.19 -15.62 2.29
N SER A 25 16.02 -14.88 1.56
CA SER A 25 15.84 -14.54 0.14
C SER A 25 17.17 -14.04 -0.43
N ASN A 26 17.14 -13.13 -1.40
CA ASN A 26 18.35 -12.57 -1.99
C ASN A 26 18.21 -11.08 -2.33
N TYR A 27 19.34 -10.43 -2.61
CA TYR A 27 19.42 -9.05 -3.05
C TYR A 27 20.41 -8.85 -4.19
N HIS A 28 20.24 -7.75 -4.92
CA HIS A 28 21.22 -7.19 -5.84
C HIS A 28 21.86 -5.95 -5.23
N PHE A 29 23.15 -5.72 -5.46
CA PHE A 29 23.89 -4.53 -5.04
C PHE A 29 24.66 -3.94 -6.21
N TYR A 30 24.48 -2.64 -6.42
CA TYR A 30 25.17 -1.87 -7.46
C TYR A 30 25.86 -0.68 -6.78
N PRO A 31 27.21 -0.67 -6.74
CA PRO A 31 27.94 0.38 -6.07
C PRO A 31 27.85 1.71 -6.83
N ALA A 32 27.74 2.81 -6.08
CA ALA A 32 28.07 4.13 -6.61
C ALA A 32 29.59 4.34 -6.65
N SER A 33 30.05 5.30 -7.44
CA SER A 33 31.48 5.61 -7.57
C SER A 33 32.03 6.49 -6.44
N GLY A 34 31.18 7.18 -5.67
CA GLY A 34 31.63 8.10 -4.61
C GLY A 34 31.77 7.44 -3.24
N SER A 35 32.72 7.94 -2.45
CA SER A 35 33.14 7.37 -1.16
C SER A 35 32.18 7.62 0.02
N SER A 36 31.17 8.48 -0.14
CA SER A 36 30.11 8.74 0.86
C SER A 36 28.72 8.57 0.26
N ALA A 37 28.58 7.62 -0.67
CA ALA A 37 27.32 7.36 -1.33
C ALA A 37 26.25 6.90 -0.33
N GLY A 38 25.04 7.46 -0.45
CA GLY A 38 23.87 6.99 0.29
C GLY A 38 23.38 5.63 -0.20
N LEU A 39 22.17 5.25 0.21
CA LEU A 39 21.54 3.99 -0.16
C LEU A 39 20.15 4.22 -0.75
N LEU A 40 19.83 3.59 -1.86
CA LEU A 40 18.47 3.50 -2.39
C LEU A 40 18.07 2.04 -2.55
N VAL A 41 16.92 1.69 -1.97
CA VAL A 41 16.44 0.33 -1.82
C VAL A 41 15.17 0.15 -2.64
N TYR A 42 15.14 -0.82 -3.54
CA TYR A 42 13.99 -1.17 -4.37
C TYR A 42 13.31 -2.45 -3.92
N LEU A 43 12.01 -2.32 -3.61
CA LEU A 43 11.12 -3.43 -3.32
C LEU A 43 10.13 -3.60 -4.47
N ASP A 44 10.28 -4.71 -5.19
CA ASP A 44 9.48 -4.96 -6.39
C ASP A 44 8.02 -5.31 -6.07
N GLY A 45 7.16 -5.24 -7.09
CA GLY A 45 5.75 -5.62 -7.00
C GLY A 45 5.54 -7.12 -6.81
N ASP A 46 4.29 -7.52 -6.62
CA ASP A 46 3.93 -8.93 -6.43
C ASP A 46 4.45 -9.79 -7.61
N GLY A 47 4.96 -10.99 -7.31
CA GLY A 47 5.62 -11.85 -8.30
C GLY A 47 7.09 -11.51 -8.61
N GLN A 48 7.56 -10.33 -8.21
CA GLN A 48 8.98 -9.93 -8.18
C GLN A 48 9.69 -9.98 -9.56
N TYR A 49 8.98 -9.64 -10.65
CA TYR A 49 9.51 -9.71 -12.01
C TYR A 49 10.74 -8.82 -12.25
N GLY A 50 10.68 -7.55 -11.86
CA GLY A 50 11.78 -6.60 -12.02
C GLY A 50 13.04 -7.01 -11.24
N HIS A 51 12.88 -7.58 -10.05
CA HIS A 51 13.99 -8.13 -9.28
C HIS A 51 14.60 -9.36 -9.98
N ARG A 52 13.78 -10.27 -10.51
CA ARG A 52 14.24 -11.50 -11.19
C ARG A 52 14.88 -11.25 -12.55
N ASN A 53 14.63 -10.08 -13.14
CA ASN A 53 15.12 -9.69 -14.45
C ASN A 53 15.98 -8.42 -14.36
N PRO A 54 17.11 -8.43 -13.62
CA PRO A 54 17.85 -7.22 -13.26
C PRO A 54 18.48 -6.50 -14.47
N SER A 55 18.64 -7.16 -15.61
CA SER A 55 19.12 -6.54 -16.85
C SER A 55 18.03 -5.78 -17.62
N GLN A 56 16.74 -5.99 -17.31
CA GLN A 56 15.64 -5.40 -18.05
C GLN A 56 15.38 -3.95 -17.61
N SER A 57 15.11 -3.11 -18.61
CA SER A 57 14.77 -1.69 -18.39
C SER A 57 13.42 -1.47 -17.74
N TYR A 58 12.59 -2.52 -17.62
CA TYR A 58 11.34 -2.50 -16.89
C TYR A 58 11.49 -1.93 -15.46
N ALA A 59 12.57 -2.28 -14.74
CA ALA A 59 12.78 -1.76 -13.38
C ALA A 59 14.24 -1.35 -13.11
N ILE A 60 15.19 -2.28 -13.26
CA ILE A 60 16.54 -2.11 -12.73
C ILE A 60 17.55 -1.69 -13.81
N GLY A 61 17.60 -2.42 -14.92
CA GLY A 61 18.66 -2.31 -15.93
C GLY A 61 18.47 -1.16 -16.92
N GLY A 62 19.46 -0.94 -17.78
CA GLY A 62 19.45 0.12 -18.79
C GLY A 62 19.65 1.54 -18.24
N GLY A 63 19.86 2.51 -19.14
CA GLY A 63 20.20 3.90 -18.77
C GLY A 63 19.10 4.64 -18.02
N SER A 64 17.83 4.27 -18.26
CA SER A 64 16.66 4.82 -17.54
C SER A 64 16.23 3.99 -16.34
N GLY A 65 16.89 2.85 -16.08
CA GLY A 65 16.58 1.95 -14.97
C GLY A 65 17.01 2.50 -13.62
N LEU A 66 16.45 1.93 -12.55
CA LEU A 66 16.73 2.35 -11.18
C LEU A 66 18.22 2.30 -10.84
N ALA A 67 18.96 1.28 -11.28
CA ALA A 67 20.38 1.18 -10.96
C ALA A 67 21.17 2.37 -11.50
N ALA A 68 21.04 2.67 -12.80
CA ALA A 68 21.75 3.77 -13.46
C ALA A 68 21.34 5.14 -12.91
N GLN A 69 20.04 5.36 -12.68
CA GLN A 69 19.53 6.64 -12.18
C GLN A 69 19.89 6.89 -10.72
N THR A 70 20.11 5.83 -9.95
CA THR A 70 20.53 5.90 -8.54
C THR A 70 22.04 6.14 -8.42
N THR A 71 22.86 5.33 -9.09
CA THR A 71 24.33 5.42 -8.96
C THR A 71 24.90 6.70 -9.54
N SER A 72 24.31 7.23 -10.61
CA SER A 72 24.64 8.57 -11.16
C SER A 72 24.38 9.72 -10.18
N ARG A 73 23.56 9.49 -9.14
CA ARG A 73 23.26 10.46 -8.08
C ARG A 73 24.01 10.19 -6.78
N ASN A 74 25.10 9.41 -6.86
CA ASN A 74 25.94 9.04 -5.73
C ASN A 74 25.16 8.29 -4.63
N LEU A 75 24.31 7.35 -5.03
CA LEU A 75 23.62 6.42 -4.14
C LEU A 75 23.96 4.99 -4.57
N ASN A 76 24.29 4.13 -3.63
CA ASN A 76 24.33 2.70 -3.89
C ASN A 76 22.89 2.22 -4.14
N PHE A 77 22.71 1.36 -5.15
CA PHE A 77 21.40 0.79 -5.44
C PHE A 77 21.32 -0.65 -4.94
N VAL A 78 20.24 -0.95 -4.21
CA VAL A 78 19.94 -2.30 -3.75
C VAL A 78 18.53 -2.68 -4.19
N SER A 79 18.37 -3.81 -4.84
CA SER A 79 17.05 -4.41 -5.02
C SER A 79 16.93 -5.62 -4.12
N VAL A 80 15.80 -5.72 -3.42
CA VAL A 80 15.58 -6.78 -2.43
C VAL A 80 14.39 -7.62 -2.88
N GLN A 81 14.54 -8.95 -2.84
CA GLN A 81 13.42 -9.86 -3.04
C GLN A 81 12.71 -10.12 -1.71
N THR A 82 11.37 -10.13 -1.73
CA THR A 82 10.59 -10.57 -0.55
C THR A 82 10.99 -11.99 -0.11
N PRO A 83 11.04 -12.28 1.20
CA PRO A 83 11.22 -13.63 1.71
C PRO A 83 9.90 -14.42 1.81
N ALA A 84 8.76 -13.79 1.51
CA ALA A 84 7.47 -14.45 1.57
C ALA A 84 7.30 -15.46 0.42
N SER A 85 6.79 -16.64 0.73
CA SER A 85 6.57 -17.72 -0.25
C SER A 85 5.51 -17.37 -1.29
N ASP A 86 4.57 -16.49 -0.95
CA ASP A 86 3.54 -15.96 -1.85
C ASP A 86 4.05 -14.86 -2.79
N GLN A 87 5.34 -14.51 -2.70
CA GLN A 87 5.99 -13.50 -3.54
C GLN A 87 5.41 -12.09 -3.39
N THR A 88 4.81 -11.78 -2.25
CA THR A 88 4.32 -10.44 -1.92
C THR A 88 5.11 -9.84 -0.76
N TRP A 89 5.13 -8.51 -0.70
CA TRP A 89 5.74 -7.81 0.45
C TRP A 89 4.73 -7.54 1.56
N TRP A 90 3.47 -7.26 1.22
CA TRP A 90 2.47 -6.70 2.12
C TRP A 90 1.65 -7.73 2.90
N SER A 91 1.66 -9.01 2.49
CA SER A 91 0.86 -10.06 3.15
C SER A 91 1.37 -10.42 4.55
N ALA A 92 2.68 -10.26 4.79
CA ALA A 92 3.36 -10.64 6.02
C ALA A 92 4.17 -9.46 6.61
N CYS A 93 3.50 -8.32 6.85
CA CYS A 93 4.13 -7.06 7.29
C CYS A 93 5.23 -7.26 8.35
N THR A 94 4.92 -7.90 9.49
CA THR A 94 5.89 -8.06 10.61
C THR A 94 7.13 -8.86 10.21
N ARG A 95 6.94 -9.97 9.49
CA ARG A 95 8.05 -10.84 9.06
C ARG A 95 8.95 -10.13 8.04
N ASN A 96 8.34 -9.48 7.06
CA ASN A 96 9.05 -8.81 5.98
C ASN A 96 9.72 -7.50 6.43
N GLU A 97 9.13 -6.80 7.40
CA GLU A 97 9.73 -5.63 8.03
C GLU A 97 11.02 -5.98 8.78
N ALA A 98 10.98 -7.01 9.63
CA ALA A 98 12.18 -7.49 10.32
C ALA A 98 13.26 -7.98 9.33
N TYR A 99 12.86 -8.71 8.27
CA TYR A 99 13.77 -9.14 7.22
C TYR A 99 14.47 -7.95 6.52
N LEU A 100 13.70 -6.94 6.11
CA LEU A 100 14.28 -5.77 5.45
C LEU A 100 15.20 -4.98 6.39
N THR A 101 14.81 -4.82 7.65
CA THR A 101 15.64 -4.12 8.64
C THR A 101 17.01 -4.80 8.81
N ASP A 102 17.04 -6.12 8.97
CA ASP A 102 18.29 -6.88 9.09
C ASP A 102 19.11 -6.83 7.79
N LEU A 103 18.46 -6.94 6.64
CA LEU A 103 19.14 -6.87 5.34
C LEU A 103 19.80 -5.52 5.11
N LEU A 104 19.15 -4.41 5.47
CA LEU A 104 19.73 -3.08 5.33
C LEU A 104 20.95 -2.89 6.25
N ALA A 105 20.90 -3.42 7.47
CA ALA A 105 22.05 -3.43 8.35
C ALA A 105 23.21 -4.27 7.77
N HIS A 106 22.90 -5.46 7.23
CA HIS A 106 23.87 -6.32 6.55
C HIS A 106 24.52 -5.61 5.36
N VAL A 107 23.72 -5.07 4.43
CA VAL A 107 24.21 -4.35 3.25
C VAL A 107 25.12 -3.19 3.65
N ARG A 108 24.73 -2.41 4.66
CA ARG A 108 25.55 -1.27 5.12
C ARG A 108 26.91 -1.72 5.63
N SER A 109 26.94 -2.78 6.43
CA SER A 109 28.17 -3.35 6.98
C SER A 109 29.05 -3.97 5.89
N THR A 110 28.48 -4.87 5.08
CA THR A 110 29.20 -5.65 4.07
C THR A 110 29.77 -4.79 2.95
N HIS A 111 29.08 -3.71 2.56
CA HIS A 111 29.48 -2.85 1.45
C HIS A 111 30.02 -1.48 1.91
N GLY A 112 30.27 -1.31 3.21
CA GLY A 112 30.88 -0.08 3.76
C GLY A 112 30.05 1.18 3.56
N VAL A 113 28.71 1.09 3.56
CA VAL A 113 27.82 2.25 3.36
C VAL A 113 27.66 3.02 4.67
N THR A 114 28.50 4.05 4.84
CA THR A 114 28.56 4.88 6.05
C THR A 114 27.58 6.06 6.05
N SER A 115 27.16 6.53 4.87
CA SER A 115 26.20 7.63 4.74
C SER A 115 24.85 7.25 5.35
N GLN A 116 24.25 8.16 6.10
CA GLN A 116 22.93 7.96 6.71
C GLN A 116 21.77 8.24 5.74
N GLU A 117 22.05 8.70 4.51
CA GLU A 117 21.03 8.92 3.47
C GLU A 117 20.42 7.58 3.05
N VAL A 118 19.09 7.47 3.15
CA VAL A 118 18.36 6.27 2.70
C VAL A 118 17.07 6.63 1.97
N TRP A 119 16.91 6.04 0.79
CA TRP A 119 15.72 6.15 -0.04
C TRP A 119 15.07 4.79 -0.22
N LEU A 120 13.76 4.70 -0.02
CA LEU A 120 12.99 3.48 -0.31
C LEU A 120 12.14 3.72 -1.55
N THR A 121 12.34 2.92 -2.58
CA THR A 121 11.47 2.86 -3.74
C THR A 121 10.77 1.52 -3.80
N GLY A 122 9.54 1.52 -4.26
CA GLY A 122 8.82 0.27 -4.45
C GLY A 122 7.69 0.41 -5.44
N PHE A 123 7.33 -0.71 -6.07
CA PHE A 123 6.25 -0.79 -7.03
C PHE A 123 5.13 -1.68 -6.49
N SER A 124 3.87 -1.32 -6.72
CA SER A 124 2.70 -2.16 -6.43
C SER A 124 2.73 -2.73 -4.99
N GLY A 125 2.81 -4.04 -4.80
CA GLY A 125 2.96 -4.66 -3.48
C GLY A 125 4.15 -4.16 -2.64
N GLY A 126 5.28 -3.84 -3.26
CA GLY A 126 6.43 -3.22 -2.60
C GLY A 126 6.14 -1.78 -2.15
N ALA A 127 5.43 -0.99 -2.97
CA ALA A 127 4.95 0.34 -2.59
C ALA A 127 4.00 0.27 -1.38
N GLN A 128 3.06 -0.70 -1.41
CA GLN A 128 2.14 -0.95 -0.29
C GLN A 128 2.91 -1.32 0.96
N PHE A 129 3.90 -2.19 0.88
CA PHE A 129 4.67 -2.56 2.07
C PHE A 129 5.44 -1.38 2.67
N ILE A 130 6.11 -0.56 1.85
CA ILE A 130 6.86 0.61 2.32
C ILE A 130 5.96 1.53 3.14
N THR A 131 4.81 1.92 2.59
CA THR A 131 3.93 2.91 3.23
C THR A 131 2.98 2.29 4.25
N GLN A 132 2.56 1.04 4.07
CA GLN A 132 1.56 0.44 4.94
C GLN A 132 2.18 -0.30 6.13
N CYS A 133 3.34 -0.94 5.95
CA CYS A 133 3.98 -1.78 6.97
C CYS A 133 5.27 -1.16 7.53
N TYR A 134 6.18 -0.69 6.66
CA TYR A 134 7.55 -0.34 7.06
C TYR A 134 7.66 1.04 7.70
N LEU A 135 7.27 2.11 6.99
CA LEU A 135 7.32 3.48 7.51
C LEU A 135 6.60 3.63 8.87
N PRO A 136 5.39 3.08 9.09
CA PRO A 136 4.70 3.16 10.37
C PRO A 136 5.49 2.63 11.57
N LYS A 137 6.46 1.75 11.35
CA LYS A 137 7.28 1.12 12.39
C LYS A 137 8.72 1.61 12.43
N ARG A 138 9.25 2.09 11.29
CA ARG A 138 10.69 2.32 11.09
C ARG A 138 11.05 3.73 10.61
N ALA A 139 10.10 4.59 10.28
CA ALA A 139 10.45 5.94 9.83
C ALA A 139 11.32 6.71 10.83
N ASN A 140 11.09 6.53 12.14
CA ASN A 140 11.89 7.19 13.18
C ASN A 140 13.34 6.70 13.29
N THR A 141 13.69 5.57 12.67
CA THR A 141 15.07 5.07 12.61
C THR A 141 15.80 5.52 11.34
N LEU A 142 15.12 6.20 10.41
CA LEU A 142 15.72 6.75 9.20
C LEU A 142 16.18 8.18 9.49
N ALA A 143 17.47 8.45 9.32
CA ALA A 143 18.05 9.75 9.64
C ALA A 143 17.62 10.85 8.66
N PHE A 144 17.79 10.62 7.36
CA PHE A 144 17.33 11.50 6.30
C PHE A 144 17.23 10.76 4.96
N GLY A 145 16.45 11.32 4.02
CA GLY A 145 16.18 10.72 2.72
C GLY A 145 14.68 10.69 2.45
N GLY A 146 14.12 9.52 2.14
CA GLY A 146 12.68 9.47 1.85
C GLY A 146 12.19 8.27 1.06
N THR A 147 11.08 8.46 0.35
CA THR A 147 10.49 7.41 -0.50
C THR A 147 10.08 7.91 -1.86
N VAL A 148 10.11 7.01 -2.85
CA VAL A 148 9.48 7.18 -4.16
C VAL A 148 8.71 5.92 -4.49
N VAL A 149 7.39 5.93 -4.34
CA VAL A 149 6.56 4.72 -4.50
C VAL A 149 5.70 4.79 -5.75
N PHE A 150 5.58 3.65 -6.43
CA PHE A 150 4.97 3.52 -7.75
C PHE A 150 3.74 2.62 -7.73
N GLY A 151 2.68 3.01 -8.44
CA GLY A 151 1.53 2.13 -8.66
C GLY A 151 0.90 1.62 -7.35
N GLY A 152 0.83 2.47 -6.33
CA GLY A 152 0.33 2.08 -5.01
C GLY A 152 0.86 2.96 -3.89
N GLY A 153 0.94 2.41 -2.68
CA GLY A 153 1.44 3.11 -1.50
C GLY A 153 0.29 3.69 -0.66
N GLY A 154 -0.48 2.82 -0.02
CA GLY A 154 -1.63 3.17 0.81
C GLY A 154 -1.27 3.75 2.18
N LYS A 155 -2.31 4.19 2.90
CA LYS A 155 -2.21 4.54 4.33
C LYS A 155 -1.82 3.31 5.18
N PRO A 156 -1.26 3.51 6.38
CA PRO A 156 -0.85 2.42 7.27
C PRO A 156 -1.93 1.34 7.45
N ASN A 157 -1.51 0.08 7.37
CA ASN A 157 -2.36 -1.09 7.67
C ASN A 157 -1.96 -1.77 8.99
N VAL A 158 -0.92 -1.28 9.65
CA VAL A 158 -0.48 -1.66 11.00
C VAL A 158 -0.60 -0.48 11.95
N GLY A 159 -0.52 -0.75 13.26
CA GLY A 159 -0.41 0.29 14.28
C GLY A 159 0.82 1.18 14.05
N VAL A 160 0.65 2.49 14.17
CA VAL A 160 1.67 3.49 13.83
C VAL A 160 2.42 3.91 15.08
N THR A 161 3.75 3.83 15.05
CA THR A 161 4.59 4.52 16.04
C THR A 161 4.57 6.02 15.72
N PRO A 162 4.22 6.90 16.68
CA PRO A 162 4.15 8.33 16.41
C PRO A 162 5.44 8.89 15.78
N PHE A 163 5.29 9.60 14.67
CA PHE A 163 6.43 10.18 13.95
C PHE A 163 6.99 11.39 14.71
N THR A 164 8.32 11.44 14.87
CA THR A 164 8.98 12.58 15.52
C THR A 164 9.01 13.81 14.60
N ALA A 165 9.29 15.00 15.16
CA ALA A 165 9.46 16.21 14.37
C ALA A 165 10.62 16.08 13.37
N ASP A 166 11.76 15.53 13.83
CA ASP A 166 12.95 15.32 12.99
C ASP A 166 12.65 14.40 11.81
N THR A 167 11.94 13.29 12.04
CA THR A 167 11.55 12.36 10.97
C THR A 167 10.68 13.04 9.92
N LYS A 168 9.75 13.91 10.32
CA LYS A 168 8.89 14.65 9.39
C LYS A 168 9.66 15.69 8.58
N ALA A 169 10.65 16.33 9.20
CA ALA A 169 11.50 17.33 8.55
C ALA A 169 12.51 16.70 7.58
N ASN A 170 13.05 15.53 7.92
CA ASN A 170 14.17 14.91 7.21
C ASN A 170 13.76 13.87 6.15
N LEU A 171 12.51 13.39 6.17
CA LEU A 171 12.00 12.44 5.18
C LEU A 171 11.05 13.11 4.17
N ALA A 172 11.32 12.84 2.91
CA ALA A 172 10.61 13.39 1.76
C ALA A 172 9.88 12.25 1.02
N LEU A 173 8.55 12.28 0.94
CA LEU A 173 7.77 11.13 0.46
C LEU A 173 7.07 11.44 -0.87
N HIS A 174 7.32 10.65 -1.91
CA HIS A 174 6.78 10.89 -3.25
C HIS A 174 5.99 9.69 -3.77
N TRP A 175 4.77 9.94 -4.24
CA TRP A 175 3.95 8.97 -4.97
C TRP A 175 3.98 9.22 -6.47
N VAL A 176 4.12 8.17 -7.27
CA VAL A 176 4.07 8.24 -8.73
C VAL A 176 3.17 7.12 -9.26
N THR A 177 1.96 7.47 -9.71
CA THR A 177 0.98 6.47 -10.14
C THR A 177 0.30 6.90 -11.43
N GLY A 178 0.03 5.94 -12.31
CA GLY A 178 -0.74 6.18 -13.53
C GLY A 178 -2.18 6.61 -13.23
N GLN A 179 -2.71 7.56 -13.99
CA GLN A 179 -4.11 8.00 -13.83
C GLN A 179 -5.12 6.91 -14.23
N ASN A 180 -4.72 5.98 -15.10
CA ASN A 180 -5.53 4.84 -15.50
C ASN A 180 -5.29 3.61 -14.61
N ASP A 181 -4.40 3.69 -13.62
CA ASP A 181 -4.08 2.61 -12.69
C ASP A 181 -5.15 2.50 -11.59
N THR A 182 -6.36 2.13 -12.01
CA THR A 182 -7.57 2.07 -11.18
C THR A 182 -8.15 0.67 -11.18
N ALA A 183 -9.01 0.35 -10.21
CA ALA A 183 -9.71 -0.94 -10.16
C ALA A 183 -10.52 -1.25 -11.43
N ALA A 184 -10.98 -0.24 -12.17
CA ALA A 184 -11.74 -0.43 -13.41
C ALA A 184 -10.87 -0.94 -14.56
N ASN A 185 -9.56 -0.63 -14.54
CA ASN A 185 -8.61 -0.97 -15.60
C ASN A 185 -7.60 -2.05 -15.17
N SER A 186 -7.84 -2.69 -14.03
CA SER A 186 -7.03 -3.78 -13.50
C SER A 186 -7.81 -5.09 -13.59
N SER A 187 -7.21 -6.11 -14.19
CA SER A 187 -7.76 -7.48 -14.21
C SER A 187 -7.95 -8.03 -12.79
N GLU A 188 -7.14 -7.57 -11.83
CA GLU A 188 -7.18 -7.94 -10.42
C GLU A 188 -8.02 -6.97 -9.56
N ARG A 189 -8.63 -5.94 -10.19
CA ARG A 189 -9.38 -4.86 -9.53
C ARG A 189 -8.58 -4.08 -8.49
N TYR A 190 -7.25 -4.09 -8.61
CA TYR A 190 -6.37 -3.33 -7.75
C TYR A 190 -6.47 -1.84 -8.08
N ASP A 191 -6.87 -1.01 -7.10
CA ASP A 191 -6.97 0.44 -7.22
C ASP A 191 -5.70 1.14 -6.74
N ALA A 192 -4.60 0.95 -7.48
CA ALA A 192 -3.31 1.54 -7.18
C ALA A 192 -3.37 3.07 -7.00
N LEU A 193 -4.12 3.77 -7.86
CA LEU A 193 -4.30 5.22 -7.78
C LEU A 193 -5.04 5.62 -6.52
N GLY A 194 -6.12 4.90 -6.16
CA GLY A 194 -6.84 5.12 -4.91
C GLY A 194 -5.96 4.92 -3.68
N TYR A 195 -5.18 3.82 -3.65
CA TYR A 195 -4.21 3.58 -2.58
C TYR A 195 -3.16 4.70 -2.50
N ALA A 196 -2.56 5.06 -3.62
CA ALA A 196 -1.55 6.12 -3.67
C ALA A 196 -2.10 7.46 -3.14
N LYS A 197 -3.29 7.87 -3.57
CA LYS A 197 -3.95 9.08 -3.08
C LYS A 197 -4.24 9.01 -1.58
N ALA A 198 -4.68 7.85 -1.08
CA ALA A 198 -4.96 7.64 0.34
C ALA A 198 -3.69 7.70 1.20
N GLY A 199 -2.59 7.11 0.74
CA GLY A 199 -1.29 7.18 1.42
C GLY A 199 -0.73 8.60 1.40
N HIS A 200 -0.68 9.24 0.22
CA HIS A 200 -0.24 10.63 0.09
C HIS A 200 -1.00 11.55 1.04
N SER A 201 -2.34 11.47 1.06
CA SER A 201 -3.18 12.26 1.96
C SER A 201 -2.88 11.99 3.44
N TYR A 202 -2.77 10.72 3.84
CA TYR A 202 -2.42 10.35 5.21
C TYR A 202 -1.08 10.94 5.64
N TYR A 203 -0.02 10.74 4.87
CA TYR A 203 1.32 11.21 5.26
C TYR A 203 1.44 12.74 5.22
N THR A 204 0.72 13.40 4.30
CA THR A 204 0.57 14.86 4.32
C THR A 204 -0.06 15.30 5.64
N SER A 205 -1.14 14.64 6.08
CA SER A 205 -1.83 14.99 7.34
C SER A 205 -0.99 14.71 8.59
N GLN A 206 0.04 13.85 8.49
CA GLN A 206 1.00 13.63 9.57
C GLN A 206 2.08 14.73 9.64
N GLY A 207 2.15 15.61 8.64
CA GLY A 207 3.12 16.71 8.55
C GLY A 207 4.40 16.37 7.79
N PHE A 208 4.43 15.29 7.01
CA PHE A 208 5.57 15.00 6.14
C PHE A 208 5.60 15.96 4.94
N ARG A 209 6.82 16.22 4.44
CA ARG A 209 7.01 16.80 3.12
C ARG A 209 6.65 15.76 2.07
N THR A 210 5.58 16.00 1.30
CA THR A 210 5.05 15.04 0.33
C THR A 210 4.86 15.65 -1.06
N TRP A 211 4.91 14.80 -2.08
CA TRP A 211 4.52 15.13 -3.45
C TRP A 211 3.81 13.96 -4.10
N ALA A 212 3.08 14.24 -5.17
CA ALA A 212 2.50 13.23 -6.02
C ALA A 212 2.63 13.59 -7.50
N THR A 213 2.90 12.57 -8.32
CA THR A 213 2.89 12.64 -9.78
C THR A 213 1.86 11.66 -10.31
N TRP A 214 0.77 12.18 -10.88
CA TRP A 214 -0.28 11.37 -11.50
C TRP A 214 -0.06 11.33 -13.01
N VAL A 215 0.46 10.21 -13.53
CA VAL A 215 0.92 10.12 -14.92
C VAL A 215 -0.27 9.90 -15.86
N PRO A 216 -0.58 10.83 -16.79
CA PRO A 216 -1.74 10.70 -17.67
C PRO A 216 -1.63 9.49 -18.61
N GLY A 217 -2.76 8.81 -18.85
CA GLY A 217 -2.85 7.71 -19.82
C GLY A 217 -2.17 6.41 -19.42
N VAL A 218 -1.45 6.37 -18.30
CA VAL A 218 -0.66 5.21 -17.85
C VAL A 218 -1.49 4.34 -16.90
N ASN A 219 -1.51 3.03 -17.14
CA ASN A 219 -2.06 2.01 -16.24
C ASN A 219 -0.96 1.33 -15.40
N HIS A 220 -1.32 0.27 -14.67
CA HIS A 220 -0.42 -0.45 -13.77
C HIS A 220 0.84 -1.00 -14.46
N ASP A 221 0.67 -1.63 -15.61
CA ASP A 221 1.78 -2.27 -16.33
C ASP A 221 2.66 -1.23 -17.04
N GLN A 222 2.03 -0.19 -17.59
CA GLN A 222 2.68 0.86 -18.36
C GLN A 222 3.53 1.82 -17.52
N ILE A 223 3.40 1.80 -16.19
CA ILE A 223 4.30 2.55 -15.32
C ILE A 223 5.69 1.88 -15.24
N GLY A 224 5.77 0.58 -15.56
CA GLY A 224 7.02 -0.14 -15.80
C GLY A 224 7.87 0.57 -16.86
N GLY A 225 9.18 0.53 -16.67
CA GLY A 225 10.17 1.23 -17.49
C GLY A 225 10.36 2.70 -17.14
N LYS A 226 9.55 3.26 -16.23
CA LYS A 226 9.62 4.68 -15.84
C LYS A 226 10.14 4.89 -14.42
N PHE A 227 10.38 3.83 -13.65
CA PHE A 227 10.77 3.91 -12.23
C PHE A 227 12.05 4.73 -12.03
N GLY A 228 13.14 4.38 -12.72
CA GLY A 228 14.41 5.11 -12.59
C GLY A 228 14.29 6.59 -12.94
N THR A 229 13.54 6.92 -14.00
CA THR A 229 13.36 8.31 -14.45
C THR A 229 12.67 9.16 -13.38
N TYR A 230 11.54 8.70 -12.85
CA TYR A 230 10.79 9.42 -11.83
C TYR A 230 11.48 9.42 -10.47
N THR A 231 12.18 8.33 -10.11
CA THR A 231 13.06 8.32 -8.93
C THR A 231 14.15 9.38 -9.05
N GLY A 232 14.81 9.48 -10.21
CA GLY A 232 15.81 10.52 -10.45
C GLY A 232 15.25 11.93 -10.27
N ILE A 233 14.08 12.22 -10.84
CA ILE A 233 13.39 13.51 -10.68
C ILE A 233 13.11 13.81 -9.20
N ALA A 234 12.60 12.83 -8.45
CA ALA A 234 12.29 12.98 -7.03
C ALA A 234 13.54 13.26 -6.18
N LEU A 235 14.63 12.54 -6.45
CA LEU A 235 15.93 12.73 -5.78
C LEU A 235 16.52 14.12 -6.08
N ASP A 236 16.43 14.58 -7.32
CA ASP A 236 16.94 15.90 -7.69
C ASP A 236 16.11 17.03 -7.07
N ALA A 237 14.79 16.85 -6.99
CA ALA A 237 13.89 17.80 -6.35
C ALA A 237 14.11 17.89 -4.83
N SER A 238 14.39 16.77 -4.16
CA SER A 238 14.56 16.72 -2.71
C SER A 238 15.85 17.38 -2.21
N ARG A 239 16.88 17.44 -3.07
CA ARG A 239 18.20 18.04 -2.80
C ARG A 239 18.27 19.55 -3.01
N LYS A 240 17.28 20.16 -3.65
CA LYS A 240 17.23 21.64 -3.79
C LYS A 240 16.80 22.28 -2.46
N PRO A 241 17.46 23.36 -2.01
CA PRO A 241 17.00 24.13 -0.86
C PRO A 241 15.57 24.64 -1.11
N GLN A 242 14.65 24.35 -0.21
CA GLN A 242 13.29 24.89 -0.30
C GLN A 242 13.34 26.40 -0.01
N PRO A 243 12.65 27.26 -0.78
CA PRO A 243 12.51 28.67 -0.40
C PRO A 243 11.88 28.76 0.99
N THR A 244 12.52 29.50 1.89
CA THR A 244 11.98 29.78 3.22
C THR A 244 10.62 30.45 3.06
N PRO A 245 9.55 29.95 3.71
CA PRO A 245 8.26 30.61 3.63
C PRO A 245 8.42 32.04 4.14
N THR A 246 8.12 33.02 3.30
CA THR A 246 8.01 34.42 3.71
C THR A 246 6.92 34.48 4.78
N PRO A 247 7.18 35.08 5.97
CA PRO A 247 6.15 35.19 6.99
C PRO A 247 4.93 35.90 6.40
N THR A 248 3.80 35.20 6.39
CA THR A 248 2.51 35.80 6.03
C THR A 248 2.21 36.90 7.06
N PRO A 249 1.92 38.15 6.66
CA PRO A 249 1.57 39.20 7.61
C PRO A 249 0.37 38.75 8.45
N THR A 250 0.50 38.83 9.76
CA THR A 250 -0.58 38.54 10.71
C THR A 250 -1.80 39.40 10.34
N PRO A 251 -2.98 38.81 10.05
CA PRO A 251 -4.16 39.60 9.75
C PRO A 251 -4.50 40.47 10.97
N THR A 252 -4.51 41.78 10.76
CA THR A 252 -4.96 42.74 11.77
C THR A 252 -6.48 42.58 11.89
N THR A 253 -6.95 42.06 13.01
CA THR A 253 -8.37 41.87 13.29
C THR A 253 -9.08 43.23 13.28
N ALA A 254 -9.83 43.53 12.23
CA ALA A 254 -10.76 44.65 12.25
C ALA A 254 -11.88 44.34 13.25
N THR A 255 -12.13 45.26 14.18
CA THR A 255 -13.19 45.17 15.19
C THR A 255 -14.55 45.03 14.49
N PRO A 256 -15.37 44.01 14.80
CA PRO A 256 -16.66 43.85 14.15
C PRO A 256 -17.61 44.99 14.53
N ARG A 257 -18.24 45.59 13.52
CA ARG A 257 -19.35 46.55 13.68
C ARG A 257 -20.59 45.79 14.16
N PRO A 258 -21.35 46.29 15.16
CA PRO A 258 -22.53 45.60 15.67
C PRO A 258 -23.62 45.49 14.59
N THR A 259 -24.12 44.27 14.39
CA THR A 259 -25.25 43.94 13.51
C THR A 259 -26.56 44.15 14.27
N PRO A 260 -27.58 44.80 13.70
CA PRO A 260 -28.86 45.02 14.38
C PRO A 260 -29.62 43.72 14.62
N THR A 261 -30.19 43.61 15.82
CA THR A 261 -30.99 42.50 16.33
C THR A 261 -32.29 42.32 15.52
N PRO A 262 -32.60 41.11 15.00
CA PRO A 262 -33.88 40.86 14.35
C PRO A 262 -35.03 40.74 15.37
N THR A 263 -36.15 41.37 15.04
CA THR A 263 -37.42 41.32 15.78
C THR A 263 -38.08 39.94 15.63
N PRO A 264 -38.62 39.33 16.72
CA PRO A 264 -39.23 38.01 16.64
C PRO A 264 -40.57 38.06 15.91
N THR A 265 -40.74 37.20 14.90
CA THR A 265 -42.04 36.93 14.26
C THR A 265 -42.53 35.57 14.72
N THR A 266 -43.74 35.55 15.28
CA THR A 266 -44.44 34.37 15.81
C THR A 266 -44.83 33.43 14.68
N ALA A 267 -44.37 32.17 14.72
CA ALA A 267 -44.80 31.11 13.81
C ALA A 267 -45.79 30.16 14.52
N THR A 268 -46.96 30.00 13.92
CA THR A 268 -48.09 29.14 14.29
C THR A 268 -47.73 27.65 14.13
N PRO A 269 -48.17 26.73 15.03
CA PRO A 269 -47.82 25.31 14.94
C PRO A 269 -48.57 24.58 13.82
N ARG A 270 -47.87 23.73 13.07
CA ARG A 270 -48.40 22.77 12.08
C ARG A 270 -48.37 21.35 12.66
N PRO A 271 -49.37 20.49 12.42
CA PRO A 271 -49.55 19.25 13.17
C PRO A 271 -48.48 18.17 12.90
N THR A 272 -48.21 17.44 13.98
CA THR A 272 -47.31 16.30 14.16
C THR A 272 -47.69 15.09 13.31
N PRO A 273 -46.77 14.46 12.57
CA PRO A 273 -47.01 13.12 12.02
C PRO A 273 -46.82 12.04 13.10
N THR A 274 -47.81 11.14 13.15
CA THR A 274 -47.89 9.95 14.01
C THR A 274 -46.70 9.00 13.78
N PRO A 275 -46.05 8.46 14.83
CA PRO A 275 -45.02 7.46 14.68
C PRO A 275 -45.61 6.10 14.26
N THR A 276 -45.16 5.56 13.13
CA THR A 276 -45.45 4.19 12.73
C THR A 276 -44.54 3.23 13.48
N THR A 277 -45.16 2.35 14.27
CA THR A 277 -44.52 1.26 15.01
C THR A 277 -43.92 0.25 14.03
N ALA A 278 -42.59 0.17 13.97
CA ALA A 278 -41.90 -0.96 13.35
C ALA A 278 -41.55 -1.98 14.44
N THR A 279 -42.07 -3.19 14.26
CA THR A 279 -41.87 -4.40 15.06
C THR A 279 -40.38 -4.67 15.34
N PRO A 280 -39.97 -4.98 16.58
CA PRO A 280 -38.59 -5.36 16.87
C PRO A 280 -38.27 -6.71 16.21
N SER A 281 -37.41 -6.68 15.20
CA SER A 281 -36.66 -7.86 14.72
C SER A 281 -35.63 -8.24 15.80
N PRO A 282 -35.40 -9.53 16.10
CA PRO A 282 -34.65 -9.96 17.27
C PRO A 282 -33.30 -9.26 17.35
N THR A 283 -33.09 -8.55 18.45
CA THR A 283 -31.88 -7.82 18.79
C THR A 283 -30.71 -8.81 18.80
N ALA A 284 -30.05 -8.94 17.65
CA ALA A 284 -28.74 -9.57 17.58
C ALA A 284 -27.83 -8.75 18.50
N ASN A 285 -27.34 -9.41 19.54
CA ASN A 285 -26.38 -8.90 20.49
C ASN A 285 -25.24 -8.16 19.71
N PRO A 286 -24.92 -6.88 20.01
CA PRO A 286 -23.98 -6.06 19.22
C PRO A 286 -22.52 -6.58 19.17
N ARG A 287 -22.26 -7.76 19.73
CA ARG A 287 -20.96 -8.43 19.84
C ARG A 287 -20.81 -9.63 18.90
N ASP A 288 -21.89 -10.08 18.28
CA ASP A 288 -21.90 -11.35 17.57
C ASP A 288 -21.84 -11.14 16.06
N TRP A 289 -20.98 -11.92 15.40
CA TRP A 289 -20.88 -11.97 13.96
C TRP A 289 -22.04 -12.78 13.41
N ALA A 290 -22.77 -12.22 12.45
CA ALA A 290 -23.82 -12.95 11.73
C ALA A 290 -23.44 -13.07 10.25
N VAL A 291 -23.67 -14.25 9.67
CA VAL A 291 -23.46 -14.50 8.25
C VAL A 291 -24.71 -15.19 7.69
N SER A 292 -25.26 -14.63 6.63
CA SER A 292 -26.28 -15.28 5.81
C SER A 292 -25.74 -15.49 4.40
N VAL A 293 -25.96 -16.67 3.85
CA VAL A 293 -25.49 -17.02 2.50
C VAL A 293 -26.69 -17.22 1.58
N THR A 294 -26.65 -16.62 0.41
CA THR A 294 -27.62 -16.82 -0.68
C THR A 294 -26.89 -17.50 -1.83
N PRO A 295 -26.99 -18.84 -1.94
CA PRO A 295 -26.34 -19.58 -3.02
C PRO A 295 -27.05 -19.34 -4.35
N GLY A 296 -26.28 -19.05 -5.39
CA GLY A 296 -26.70 -19.13 -6.78
C GLY A 296 -26.15 -20.39 -7.45
N ARG A 297 -26.39 -20.51 -8.76
CA ARG A 297 -25.93 -21.67 -9.54
C ARG A 297 -24.41 -21.73 -9.72
N THR A 298 -23.81 -20.58 -9.96
CA THR A 298 -22.35 -20.47 -10.18
C THR A 298 -21.70 -19.36 -9.36
N SER A 299 -22.45 -18.79 -8.42
CA SER A 299 -21.99 -17.75 -7.50
C SER A 299 -22.72 -17.90 -6.17
N ALA A 300 -22.29 -17.18 -5.15
CA ALA A 300 -23.05 -17.02 -3.91
C ALA A 300 -22.80 -15.63 -3.34
N GLU A 301 -23.84 -15.02 -2.78
CA GLU A 301 -23.73 -13.80 -1.99
C GLU A 301 -23.66 -14.15 -0.51
N LEU A 302 -22.66 -13.60 0.18
CA LEU A 302 -22.52 -13.70 1.63
C LEU A 302 -22.76 -12.32 2.21
N THR A 303 -23.81 -12.20 3.03
CA THR A 303 -24.10 -11.00 3.80
C THR A 303 -23.62 -11.19 5.24
N ILE A 304 -22.77 -10.27 5.68
CA ILE A 304 -22.02 -10.35 6.93
C ILE A 304 -22.32 -9.11 7.76
N THR A 305 -22.76 -9.32 8.99
CA THR A 305 -22.90 -8.25 9.97
C THR A 305 -21.59 -8.09 10.73
N VAL A 306 -20.84 -7.03 10.41
CA VAL A 306 -19.55 -6.73 11.04
C VAL A 306 -19.78 -5.86 12.30
N PRO A 307 -19.42 -6.32 13.51
CA PRO A 307 -19.58 -5.55 14.75
C PRO A 307 -18.85 -4.19 14.71
N ARG A 308 -19.35 -3.18 15.43
CA ARG A 308 -18.79 -1.81 15.41
C ARG A 308 -17.36 -1.71 15.93
N ASN A 309 -16.96 -2.65 16.78
CA ASN A 309 -15.61 -2.76 17.38
C ASN A 309 -14.69 -3.72 16.62
N ALA A 310 -15.17 -4.38 15.57
CA ALA A 310 -14.34 -5.24 14.73
C ALA A 310 -13.32 -4.40 13.95
N GLU A 311 -12.22 -5.02 13.54
CA GLU A 311 -11.33 -4.39 12.59
C GLU A 311 -12.09 -4.01 11.32
N ARG A 312 -11.64 -2.95 10.67
CA ARG A 312 -12.30 -2.47 9.45
C ARG A 312 -12.05 -3.37 8.24
N ARG A 313 -11.26 -4.44 8.34
CA ARG A 313 -10.98 -5.37 7.24
C ARG A 313 -11.53 -6.75 7.58
N THR A 314 -12.50 -7.22 6.80
CA THR A 314 -13.08 -8.55 6.94
C THR A 314 -12.81 -9.33 5.67
N THR A 315 -12.18 -10.49 5.79
CA THR A 315 -11.85 -11.37 4.68
C THR A 315 -12.71 -12.62 4.73
N VAL A 316 -13.34 -12.95 3.61
CA VAL A 316 -14.16 -14.13 3.42
C VAL A 316 -13.38 -15.08 2.54
N ARG A 317 -13.12 -16.28 3.05
CA ARG A 317 -12.48 -17.36 2.31
C ARG A 317 -13.53 -18.42 2.03
N VAL A 318 -13.66 -18.85 0.79
CA VAL A 318 -14.55 -19.92 0.36
C VAL A 318 -13.73 -20.99 -0.31
N THR A 319 -13.92 -22.25 0.04
CA THR A 319 -13.11 -23.38 -0.45
C THR A 319 -13.94 -24.61 -0.77
N SER A 320 -13.59 -25.33 -1.83
CA SER A 320 -14.02 -26.71 -2.08
C SER A 320 -12.92 -27.48 -2.82
N GLY A 321 -12.36 -28.51 -2.19
CA GLY A 321 -11.22 -29.23 -2.74
C GLY A 321 -10.01 -28.31 -3.02
N ARG A 322 -9.63 -28.16 -4.29
CA ARG A 322 -8.55 -27.26 -4.74
C ARG A 322 -9.03 -25.85 -5.06
N ASP A 323 -10.33 -25.63 -5.15
CA ASP A 323 -10.88 -24.34 -5.52
C ASP A 323 -10.96 -23.43 -4.29
N GLN A 324 -10.49 -22.19 -4.43
CA GLN A 324 -10.48 -21.20 -3.37
C GLN A 324 -10.82 -19.81 -3.88
N TRP A 325 -11.69 -19.11 -3.17
CA TRP A 325 -12.01 -17.71 -3.38
C TRP A 325 -11.71 -16.94 -2.10
N THR A 326 -11.14 -15.75 -2.27
CA THR A 326 -10.91 -14.82 -1.17
C THR A 326 -11.49 -13.46 -1.56
N VAL A 327 -12.41 -12.95 -0.75
CA VAL A 327 -13.02 -11.64 -0.96
C VAL A 327 -12.88 -10.82 0.31
N THR A 328 -12.40 -9.59 0.19
CA THR A 328 -12.22 -8.68 1.33
C THR A 328 -13.24 -7.54 1.25
N THR A 329 -13.90 -7.26 2.36
CA THR A 329 -14.78 -6.11 2.55
C THR A 329 -14.26 -5.21 3.66
N TYR A 330 -14.64 -3.93 3.61
CA TYR A 330 -14.18 -2.92 4.54
C TYR A 330 -15.30 -2.23 5.32
N GLY A 331 -15.01 -1.82 6.55
CA GLY A 331 -15.92 -1.12 7.45
C GLY A 331 -16.82 -2.03 8.26
N THR A 332 -17.59 -1.42 9.18
CA THR A 332 -18.51 -2.11 10.10
C THR A 332 -19.96 -2.04 9.60
N GLY A 333 -20.88 -2.80 10.18
CA GLY A 333 -22.27 -2.93 9.73
C GLY A 333 -22.46 -4.06 8.69
N THR A 334 -23.61 -4.08 8.03
CA THR A 334 -23.94 -5.10 7.04
C THR A 334 -23.09 -4.92 5.78
N ARG A 335 -22.45 -6.02 5.35
CA ARG A 335 -21.59 -6.10 4.17
C ARG A 335 -21.98 -7.28 3.31
N THR A 336 -22.21 -7.07 2.04
CA THR A 336 -22.46 -8.15 1.08
C THR A 336 -21.24 -8.34 0.20
N VAL A 337 -20.78 -9.59 0.09
CA VAL A 337 -19.70 -9.99 -0.81
C VAL A 337 -20.18 -11.11 -1.71
N GLU A 338 -19.68 -11.14 -2.95
CA GLU A 338 -20.05 -12.18 -3.91
C GLU A 338 -18.82 -13.04 -4.26
N VAL A 339 -19.02 -14.36 -4.25
CA VAL A 339 -18.04 -15.37 -4.71
C VAL A 339 -18.55 -16.07 -5.97
N GLY A 340 -17.65 -16.51 -6.86
CA GLY A 340 -18.02 -17.20 -8.11
C GLY A 340 -18.22 -16.35 -9.37
N ASN A 341 -18.13 -15.01 -9.28
CA ASN A 341 -18.27 -14.15 -10.47
C ASN A 341 -16.94 -13.58 -11.01
N ARG A 342 -15.93 -13.36 -10.16
CA ARG A 342 -14.72 -12.56 -10.48
C ARG A 342 -13.38 -13.31 -10.35
N GLY A 343 -13.40 -14.63 -10.15
CA GLY A 343 -12.19 -15.46 -9.97
C GLY A 343 -12.36 -16.92 -10.42
N GLY A 344 -13.30 -17.17 -11.32
CA GLY A 344 -13.77 -18.52 -11.66
C GLY A 344 -15.16 -18.79 -11.06
N ARG A 345 -15.99 -19.48 -11.83
CA ARG A 345 -17.37 -19.84 -11.47
C ARG A 345 -17.37 -20.91 -10.40
N LEU A 346 -18.26 -20.80 -9.41
CA LEU A 346 -18.56 -21.95 -8.56
C LEU A 346 -19.18 -23.05 -9.44
N SER A 347 -18.85 -24.29 -9.13
CA SER A 347 -19.46 -25.46 -9.74
C SER A 347 -20.91 -25.58 -9.24
N PRO A 348 -21.90 -25.84 -10.11
CA PRO A 348 -23.26 -26.18 -9.69
C PRO A 348 -23.28 -27.45 -8.81
N ASP A 349 -24.29 -27.59 -7.96
CA ASP A 349 -24.49 -28.76 -7.08
C ASP A 349 -23.25 -29.12 -6.23
N THR A 350 -22.48 -28.11 -5.85
CA THR A 350 -21.21 -28.30 -5.13
C THR A 350 -21.27 -27.61 -3.78
N THR A 351 -20.87 -28.35 -2.73
CA THR A 351 -20.77 -27.81 -1.37
C THR A 351 -19.43 -27.11 -1.17
N TYR A 352 -19.50 -25.89 -0.64
CA TYR A 352 -18.36 -25.06 -0.29
C TYR A 352 -18.36 -24.76 1.21
N SER A 353 -17.17 -24.70 1.79
CA SER A 353 -16.97 -24.17 3.14
C SER A 353 -16.57 -22.71 3.07
N TYR A 354 -17.10 -21.88 3.97
CA TYR A 354 -16.70 -20.48 4.10
C TYR A 354 -16.13 -20.18 5.48
N ARG A 355 -15.21 -19.22 5.54
CA ARG A 355 -14.62 -18.67 6.76
C ARG A 355 -14.52 -17.16 6.68
N VAL A 356 -15.06 -16.47 7.68
CA VAL A 356 -14.96 -15.02 7.86
C VAL A 356 -13.84 -14.73 8.85
N VAL A 357 -12.84 -13.98 8.41
CA VAL A 357 -11.62 -13.65 9.14
C VAL A 357 -11.53 -12.13 9.35
N ASN A 358 -11.24 -11.71 10.58
CA ASN A 358 -11.07 -10.30 10.95
C ASN A 358 -10.13 -10.24 12.16
N ASP A 359 -9.12 -9.35 12.15
CA ASP A 359 -8.04 -9.33 13.15
C ASP A 359 -7.36 -10.72 13.27
N ASP A 360 -7.05 -11.30 12.10
CA ASP A 360 -6.41 -12.62 11.91
C ASP A 360 -7.08 -13.82 12.60
N ARG A 361 -8.27 -13.63 13.18
CA ARG A 361 -9.08 -14.66 13.82
C ARG A 361 -10.29 -14.99 12.97
N THR A 362 -10.69 -16.25 13.03
CA THR A 362 -11.96 -16.69 12.47
C THR A 362 -13.10 -16.24 13.36
N ARG A 363 -14.04 -15.54 12.76
CA ARG A 363 -15.18 -14.94 13.45
C ARG A 363 -16.49 -15.67 13.17
N ALA A 364 -16.60 -16.27 11.99
CA ALA A 364 -17.70 -17.13 11.60
C ALA A 364 -17.23 -18.13 10.54
N GLU A 365 -17.86 -19.30 10.49
CA GLU A 365 -17.63 -20.31 9.46
C GLU A 365 -18.89 -21.15 9.25
N GLY A 366 -18.97 -21.81 8.10
CA GLY A 366 -20.09 -22.68 7.76
C GLY A 366 -19.94 -23.24 6.36
N THR A 367 -21.02 -23.80 5.84
CA THR A 367 -21.07 -24.36 4.49
C THR A 367 -22.29 -23.86 3.72
N PHE A 368 -22.21 -23.91 2.40
CA PHE A 368 -23.36 -23.71 1.51
C PHE A 368 -23.22 -24.58 0.27
N THR A 369 -24.34 -24.90 -0.39
CA THR A 369 -24.37 -25.67 -1.63
C THR A 369 -24.95 -24.82 -2.74
N THR A 370 -24.26 -24.74 -3.88
CA THR A 370 -24.76 -24.04 -5.07
C THR A 370 -25.98 -24.74 -5.66
N THR A 371 -26.88 -23.99 -6.29
CA THR A 371 -28.13 -24.55 -6.81
C THR A 371 -27.92 -25.36 -8.08
N SER A 372 -28.78 -26.34 -8.32
CA SER A 372 -28.70 -27.25 -9.48
C SER A 372 -28.94 -26.56 -10.83
N SER A 373 -28.44 -27.19 -11.91
CA SER A 373 -28.94 -26.90 -13.25
C SER A 373 -30.30 -27.56 -13.43
N GLY A 374 -31.38 -26.85 -13.14
CA GLY A 374 -32.70 -27.29 -13.59
C GLY A 374 -32.72 -27.41 -15.11
N ARG A 375 -32.87 -28.64 -15.63
CA ARG A 375 -33.49 -28.82 -16.94
C ARG A 375 -34.97 -28.49 -16.72
N HIS A 376 -35.46 -27.46 -17.40
CA HIS A 376 -36.88 -27.40 -17.70
C HIS A 376 -37.25 -28.69 -18.45
N ARG A 377 -38.13 -29.49 -17.84
CA ARG A 377 -39.04 -30.36 -18.57
C ARG A 377 -40.42 -29.74 -18.47
#